data_AF-A0AAV3MB96-F1
#
_entry.id   AF-A0AAV3MB96-F1
#
_cell.length_a   1.000
_cell.length_b   1.000
_cell.length_c   1.000
_cell.angle_alpha   90.00
_cell.angle_beta   90.00
_cell.angle_gamma   90.00
#
_symmetry.space_group_name_H-M   'P 1'
#
loop_
_entity.id
_entity.type
_entity.pdbx_description
1 polymer ?
#
loop_
_entity_poly.entity_id
_entity_poly.type
_entity_poly.pdbx_seq_one_letter_code
_entity_poly.pdbx_strand_id
1 'polypeptide(L)' 'MTVKNPTPYYINFQQVIFNDEQVNDVSYVAPFSSNSFTVNSSPNHGIVQWELINDFGSTTERTQKKI' A
#
# COMPACT_ATOMS: atom_id res chain seq x y z
N MET A 1 -6.16 -6.56 -4.24
CA MET A 1 -6.38 -5.11 -3.99
C MET A 1 -5.59 -4.29 -5.00
N THR A 2 -6.22 -3.32 -5.66
CA THR A 2 -5.55 -2.45 -6.65
C THR A 2 -5.28 -1.07 -6.05
N VAL A 3 -4.03 -0.62 -6.13
CA VAL A 3 -3.57 0.69 -5.64
C VAL A 3 -3.26 1.57 -6.84
N LYS A 4 -3.82 2.78 -6.86
CA LYS A 4 -3.55 3.80 -7.87
C LYS A 4 -2.62 4.85 -7.30
N ASN A 5 -1.55 5.16 -8.02
CA ASN A 5 -0.67 6.28 -7.72
C ASN A 5 -0.94 7.43 -8.71
N PRO A 6 -1.59 8.52 -8.29
CA PRO A 6 -1.84 9.68 -9.14
C PRO A 6 -0.66 10.68 -9.14
N THR A 7 0.49 10.36 -8.55
CA THR A 7 1.60 11.29 -8.34
C THR A 7 2.79 10.98 -9.27
N PRO A 8 3.74 11.92 -9.45
CA PRO A 8 4.93 11.71 -10.27
C PRO A 8 6.06 10.92 -9.57
N TYR A 9 5.83 10.39 -8.37
CA TYR A 9 6.86 9.69 -7.58
C TYR A 9 6.58 8.20 -7.48
N TYR A 10 7.62 7.38 -7.32
CA TYR A 10 7.44 5.98 -6.92
C TYR A 10 6.94 5.91 -5.49
N ILE A 11 5.89 5.12 -5.25
CA ILE A 11 5.40 4.82 -3.90
C ILE A 11 5.97 3.47 -3.50
N ASN A 12 7.01 3.46 -2.69
CA ASN A 12 7.67 2.25 -2.20
C ASN A 12 7.05 1.83 -0.87
N PHE A 13 6.35 0.71 -0.83
CA PHE A 13 5.71 0.21 0.39
C PHE A 13 6.71 -0.53 1.26
N GLN A 14 6.77 -0.16 2.55
CA GLN A 14 7.39 -0.99 3.57
C GLN A 14 6.42 -2.11 3.99
N GLN A 15 5.15 -1.75 4.18
CA GLN A 15 4.10 -2.67 4.58
C GLN A 15 2.74 -2.17 4.13
N VAL A 16 1.84 -3.10 3.83
CA VAL A 16 0.41 -2.85 3.71
C VAL A 16 -0.33 -3.89 4.56
N ILE A 17 -1.33 -3.42 5.32
CA ILE A 17 -2.22 -4.24 6.14
C ILE A 17 -3.65 -3.98 5.68
N PHE A 18 -4.43 -5.04 5.51
CA PHE A 18 -5.84 -4.96 5.20
C PHE A 18 -6.64 -5.78 6.21
N ASN A 19 -7.53 -5.12 6.96
CA ASN A 19 -8.32 -5.74 8.03
C ASN A 19 -7.46 -6.61 8.98
N ASP A 20 -6.38 -6.04 9.49
CA ASP A 20 -5.43 -6.68 10.40
C ASP A 20 -4.62 -7.84 9.81
N GLU A 21 -4.77 -8.14 8.51
CA GLU A 21 -3.96 -9.11 7.78
C GLU A 21 -2.88 -8.42 6.93
N GLN A 22 -1.65 -8.91 7.00
CA GLN A 22 -0.58 -8.42 6.15
C GLN A 22 -0.84 -8.81 4.69
N VAL A 23 -0.67 -7.85 3.79
CA VAL A 23 -0.71 -8.08 2.34
C VAL A 23 0.65 -8.62 1.89
N ASN A 24 0.63 -9.70 1.13
CA ASN A 24 1.85 -10.38 0.68
C ASN A 24 2.47 -9.68 -0.53
N ASP A 25 3.80 -9.82 -0.65
CA ASP A 25 4.60 -9.39 -1.82
C ASP A 25 4.36 -7.93 -2.25
N VAL A 26 4.11 -7.06 -1.28
CA VAL A 26 4.00 -5.62 -1.53
C VAL A 26 5.33 -5.05 -1.99
N SER A 27 5.27 -4.16 -2.98
CA SER A 27 6.47 -3.58 -3.60
C SER A 27 6.27 -2.09 -3.81
N TYR A 28 6.16 -1.65 -5.06
CA TYR A 28 5.97 -0.25 -5.41
C TYR A 28 4.83 -0.04 -6.38
N VAL A 29 4.38 1.21 -6.48
CA VAL A 29 3.50 1.69 -7.55
C VAL A 29 4.22 2.81 -8.28
N ALA A 30 4.44 2.64 -9.58
CA ALA A 30 5.14 3.61 -10.40
C ALA A 30 4.33 4.93 -10.55
N PRO A 31 4.98 6.03 -10.99
CA PRO A 31 4.30 7.28 -11.28
C PRO A 31 3.10 7.10 -12.21
N PHE A 32 1.97 7.74 -11.87
CA PHE A 32 0.74 7.75 -12.67
C PHE A 32 0.18 6.37 -13.07
N SER A 33 0.53 5.30 -12.33
CA SER A 33 0.14 3.94 -12.66
C SER A 33 -0.72 3.30 -11.57
N SER A 34 -1.03 2.02 -11.76
CA SER A 34 -1.66 1.19 -10.74
C SER A 34 -0.93 -0.13 -10.64
N ASN A 35 -0.91 -0.71 -9.45
CA ASN A 35 -0.41 -2.06 -9.19
C ASN A 35 -1.42 -2.83 -8.34
N SER A 36 -1.41 -4.15 -8.45
CA SER A 36 -2.33 -5.03 -7.71
C SER A 36 -1.54 -5.97 -6.81
N PHE A 37 -1.96 -6.04 -5.56
CA PHE A 37 -1.38 -6.94 -4.55
C PHE A 37 -2.40 -7.99 -4.12
N THR A 38 -1.92 -9.19 -3.86
CA THR A 38 -2.73 -10.31 -3.38
C THR A 38 -3.06 -10.11 -1.91
N VAL A 39 -4.35 -10.19 -1.58
CA VAL A 39 -4.86 -10.15 -0.22
C VAL A 39 -5.41 -11.53 0.14
N ASN A 40 -5.18 -11.98 1.37
CA ASN A 40 -5.59 -13.32 1.81
C ASN A 40 -7.12 -13.43 1.95
N SER A 41 -7.78 -12.33 2.27
CA SER A 41 -9.23 -12.19 2.37
C SER A 41 -9.77 -11.24 1.29
N SER A 42 -10.96 -11.55 0.76
CA SER A 42 -11.65 -10.73 -0.27
C SER A 42 -12.92 -10.02 0.22
N PRO A 43 -12.96 -9.34 1.39
CA PRO A 43 -14.07 -8.45 1.71
C PRO A 43 -14.04 -7.21 0.80
N ASN A 44 -15.21 -6.78 0.33
CA ASN A 44 -15.36 -5.59 -0.53
C ASN A 44 -15.18 -4.25 0.22
N HIS A 45 -14.92 -4.30 1.53
CA HIS A 45 -14.84 -3.15 2.43
C HIS A 45 -13.88 -3.45 3.61
N GLY A 46 -13.27 -2.41 4.17
CA GLY A 46 -12.34 -2.58 5.27
C GLY A 46 -11.48 -1.36 5.59
N ILE A 47 -10.47 -1.57 6.41
CA ILE A 47 -9.42 -0.58 6.70
C ILE A 47 -8.14 -1.05 6.04
N VAL A 48 -7.57 -0.18 5.20
CA VAL A 48 -6.22 -0.35 4.65
C VAL A 48 -5.28 0.55 5.44
N GLN A 49 -4.19 -0.01 5.94
CA GLN A 49 -3.11 0.72 6.59
C GLN A 49 -1.83 0.50 5.80
N TRP A 50 -0.98 1.52 5.69
CA TRP A 50 0.29 1.39 4.99
C TRP A 50 1.37 2.30 5.57
N GLU A 51 2.61 1.87 5.35
CA GLU A 51 3.83 2.60 5.64
C GLU A 51 4.71 2.58 4.38
N LEU A 52 5.38 3.69 4.12
CA LEU A 52 6.25 3.86 2.95
C LEU A 52 7.71 3.90 3.37
N ILE A 53 8.60 3.61 2.42
CA ILE A 53 10.02 3.89 2.54
C ILE A 53 10.28 5.26 1.91
N ASN A 54 10.83 6.20 2.69
CA ASN A 54 11.15 7.54 2.22
C ASN A 54 12.54 7.62 1.55
N ASP A 55 12.90 8.80 1.04
CA ASP A 55 14.15 9.04 0.31
C ASP A 55 15.43 8.84 1.16
N PHE A 56 15.31 8.82 2.49
CA PHE A 56 16.40 8.51 3.42
C PHE A 56 16.45 7.02 3.79
N GLY A 57 15.61 6.18 3.17
CA GLY A 57 15.48 4.75 3.47
C GLY A 57 14.74 4.45 4.77
N SER A 58 14.13 5.44 5.41
CA SER A 58 13.39 5.28 6.66
C SER A 58 11.90 5.02 6.42
N THR A 59 11.26 4.34 7.36
CA THR A 59 9.82 4.09 7.33
C THR A 59 9.04 5.35 7.72
N THR A 60 7.98 5.68 6.98
CA THR A 60 7.06 6.78 7.32
C THR A 60 6.15 6.41 8.49
N GLU A 61 5.49 7.40 9.09
CA GLU A 61 4.38 7.12 10.00
C GLU A 61 3.27 6.34 9.29
N ARG A 62 2.60 5.48 10.06
CA ARG A 62 1.51 4.65 9.57
C ARG A 62 0.32 5.51 9.16
N THR A 63 -0.10 5.36 7.91
CA THR A 63 -1.32 5.98 7.39
C THR A 63 -2.42 4.95 7.28
N GLN A 64 -3.68 5.37 7.41
CA GLN A 64 -4.84 4.49 7.26
C GLN A 64 -5.97 5.13 6.45
N LYS A 65 -6.74 4.28 5.76
CA LYS A 65 -7.94 4.67 5.02
C LYS A 65 -8.99 3.58 5.09
N LYS A 66 -10.23 3.97 5.37
CA LYS A 66 -11.40 3.10 5.24
C LYS A 66 -11.85 3.07 3.78
N ILE A 67 -12.10 1.87 3.26
CA ILE A 67 -12.62 1.60 1.91
C ILE A 67 -13.92 0.80 1.97
#